data_AF-A0A962ZDB5-F1
#
_entry.id   AF-A0A962ZDB5-F1
#
_cell.length_a   1.000
_cell.length_b   1.000
_cell.length_c   1.000
_cell.angle_alpha   90.00
_cell.angle_beta   90.00
_cell.angle_gamma   90.00
#
_symmetry.space_group_name_H-M   'P 1'
#
loop_
_entity.id
_entity.type
_entity.pdbx_description
1 polymer ?
#
loop_
_entity_poly.entity_id
_entity_poly.type
_entity_poly.pdbx_seq_one_letter_code
_entity_poly.pdbx_strand_id
1 'polypeptide(L)'
;MTAPVVLWLRDDLRTGDHPALHAAVSSGKPVLPLFILDDTAAGAWRAGGATRWWLHHALEALEMPVLRRKGDSAAILDEVIEATGSDTVFWTRRYEPFAIGQDRKIKADLKARGIRVASFPGRTLFEPFEIRQKNGGPYKVFTPYFRQWQSGLGHLVCLPQPDATRWSDHGLDNDDLRLLPTAPDWAGGLRETWRPGETAAQAALTAFIDDRMSAYAD
;
A
#
# COMPACT_ATOMS: atom_id res chain seq x y z
N MET A 1 18.24 -18.86 -10.05
CA MET A 1 17.32 -17.71 -10.16
C MET A 1 17.80 -16.63 -9.20
N THR A 2 17.72 -15.36 -9.57
CA THR A 2 18.12 -14.25 -8.69
C THR A 2 17.04 -14.05 -7.62
N ALA A 3 17.42 -14.04 -6.35
CA ALA A 3 16.50 -13.78 -5.24
C ALA A 3 15.75 -12.45 -5.46
N PRO A 4 14.41 -12.44 -5.44
CA PRO A 4 13.64 -11.22 -5.68
C PRO A 4 13.63 -10.31 -4.43
N VAL A 5 13.26 -9.05 -4.61
CA VAL A 5 12.79 -8.18 -3.53
C VAL A 5 11.30 -8.42 -3.35
N VAL A 6 10.88 -8.83 -2.16
CA VAL A 6 9.45 -8.89 -1.81
C VAL A 6 8.95 -7.47 -1.59
N LEU A 7 8.03 -7.02 -2.43
CA LEU A 7 7.28 -5.78 -2.26
C LEU A 7 5.93 -6.11 -1.61
N TRP A 8 5.82 -5.88 -0.32
CA TRP A 8 4.59 -6.17 0.42
C TRP A 8 3.60 -5.01 0.29
N LEU A 9 2.63 -5.18 -0.62
CA LEU A 9 1.51 -4.28 -0.89
C LEU A 9 0.40 -4.46 0.14
N ARG A 10 -0.21 -3.34 0.53
CA ARG A 10 -1.32 -3.29 1.50
C ARG A 10 -2.36 -2.29 1.00
N ASP A 11 -2.36 -1.08 1.54
CA ASP A 11 -3.31 -0.02 1.20
C ASP A 11 -2.80 0.88 0.06
N ASP A 12 -1.69 0.49 -0.57
CA ASP A 12 -0.90 1.25 -1.54
C ASP A 12 -0.93 0.61 -2.94
N LEU A 13 -2.11 0.12 -3.36
CA LEU A 13 -2.33 -0.58 -4.63
C LEU A 13 -2.22 0.35 -5.85
N ARG A 14 -0.98 0.74 -6.18
CA ARG A 14 -0.63 1.60 -7.31
C ARG A 14 0.81 1.35 -7.78
N THR A 15 1.19 1.97 -8.88
CA THR A 15 2.55 1.94 -9.46
C THR A 15 3.20 3.32 -9.50
N GLY A 16 2.40 4.38 -9.70
CA GLY A 16 2.86 5.77 -9.66
C GLY A 16 3.11 6.25 -8.23
N ASP A 17 4.10 7.13 -8.06
CA ASP A 17 4.48 7.72 -6.78
C ASP A 17 4.56 6.69 -5.63
N HIS A 18 5.24 5.56 -5.89
CA HIS A 18 5.33 4.44 -4.94
C HIS A 18 6.79 4.23 -4.49
N PRO A 19 7.25 4.89 -3.40
CA PRO A 19 8.66 4.84 -3.00
C PRO A 19 9.21 3.45 -2.70
N ALA A 20 8.39 2.55 -2.13
CA ALA A 20 8.82 1.16 -1.90
C ALA A 20 9.05 0.37 -3.21
N LEU A 21 8.16 0.52 -4.20
CA LEU A 21 8.33 -0.06 -5.53
C LEU A 21 9.54 0.54 -6.23
N HIS A 22 9.71 1.87 -6.18
CA HIS A 22 10.87 2.55 -6.76
C HIS A 22 12.18 2.02 -6.17
N ALA A 23 12.25 1.84 -4.85
CA ALA A 23 13.42 1.26 -4.18
C ALA A 23 13.64 -0.22 -4.54
N ALA A 24 12.55 -1.00 -4.69
CA ALA A 24 12.64 -2.39 -5.12
C ALA A 24 13.21 -2.51 -6.53
N VAL A 25 12.71 -1.73 -7.49
CA VAL A 25 13.21 -1.69 -8.87
C VAL A 25 14.66 -1.19 -8.93
N SER A 26 14.99 -0.15 -8.16
CA SER A 26 16.35 0.41 -8.11
C SER A 26 17.40 -0.56 -7.56
N SER A 27 16.98 -1.65 -6.91
CA SER A 27 17.90 -2.70 -6.45
C SER A 27 18.50 -3.53 -7.59
N GLY A 28 17.91 -3.48 -8.80
CA GLY A 28 18.29 -4.30 -9.95
C GLY A 28 17.89 -5.76 -9.87
N LYS A 29 17.28 -6.20 -8.75
CA LYS A 29 16.74 -7.55 -8.56
C LYS A 29 15.31 -7.65 -9.12
N PRO A 30 14.82 -8.86 -9.43
CA PRO A 30 13.39 -9.04 -9.70
C PRO A 30 12.54 -8.59 -8.50
N VAL A 31 11.32 -8.11 -8.75
CA VAL A 31 10.36 -7.69 -7.72
C VAL A 31 9.24 -8.72 -7.64
N LEU A 32 8.91 -9.15 -6.43
CA LEU A 32 7.75 -10.00 -6.13
C LEU A 32 6.71 -9.16 -5.39
N PRO A 33 5.67 -8.64 -6.07
CA PRO A 33 4.56 -7.99 -5.40
C PRO A 33 3.75 -9.02 -4.62
N LEU A 34 3.55 -8.77 -3.33
CA LEU A 34 2.84 -9.66 -2.43
C LEU A 34 1.72 -8.87 -1.74
N PHE A 35 0.50 -9.37 -1.79
CA PHE A 35 -0.62 -8.87 -0.99
C PHE A 35 -1.07 -9.97 -0.02
N ILE A 36 -1.22 -9.61 1.25
CA ILE A 36 -1.68 -10.53 2.30
C ILE A 36 -2.97 -10.00 2.92
N LEU A 37 -4.05 -10.77 2.82
CA LEU A 37 -5.27 -10.53 3.57
C LEU A 37 -5.14 -11.14 4.98
N ASP A 38 -4.75 -10.31 5.94
CA ASP A 38 -4.60 -10.68 7.35
C ASP A 38 -5.72 -10.08 8.21
N ASP A 39 -6.86 -10.79 8.25
CA ASP A 39 -8.01 -10.40 9.08
C ASP A 39 -7.74 -10.57 10.58
N THR A 40 -6.84 -11.48 10.96
CA THR A 40 -6.56 -11.81 12.36
C THR A 40 -5.84 -10.67 13.04
N ALA A 41 -4.77 -10.16 12.43
CA ALA A 41 -4.01 -9.04 12.97
C ALA A 41 -4.81 -7.73 12.94
N ALA A 42 -5.67 -7.54 11.92
CA ALA A 42 -6.52 -6.36 11.82
C ALA A 42 -7.60 -6.32 12.91
N GLY A 43 -8.18 -7.47 13.28
CA GLY A 43 -9.19 -7.55 14.35
C GLY A 43 -10.37 -6.59 14.09
N ALA A 44 -10.55 -5.61 14.98
CA ALA A 44 -11.59 -4.58 14.83
C ALA A 44 -11.39 -3.67 13.60
N TRP A 45 -10.19 -3.62 13.03
CA TRP A 45 -9.84 -2.83 11.85
C TRP A 45 -9.99 -3.60 10.54
N ARG A 46 -10.52 -4.83 10.57
CA ARG A 46 -10.71 -5.64 9.36
C ARG A 46 -11.56 -4.90 8.33
N ALA A 47 -11.21 -5.07 7.06
CA ALA A 47 -11.98 -4.50 5.95
C ALA A 47 -13.43 -5.03 5.94
N GLY A 48 -14.40 -4.13 5.90
CA GLY A 48 -15.82 -4.46 5.72
C GLY A 48 -16.15 -4.88 4.28
N GLY A 49 -17.40 -5.28 4.03
CA GLY A 49 -17.83 -5.80 2.73
C GLY A 49 -17.58 -4.84 1.56
N ALA A 50 -17.92 -3.55 1.70
CA ALA A 50 -17.68 -2.55 0.65
C ALA A 50 -16.19 -2.34 0.37
N THR A 51 -15.37 -2.28 1.41
CA THR A 51 -13.91 -2.18 1.28
C THR A 51 -13.33 -3.41 0.60
N ARG A 52 -13.83 -4.62 0.91
CA ARG A 52 -13.39 -5.87 0.26
C ARG A 52 -13.81 -5.93 -1.21
N TRP A 53 -15.01 -5.49 -1.54
CA TRP A 53 -15.45 -5.33 -2.91
C TRP A 53 -14.52 -4.40 -3.69
N TRP A 54 -14.20 -3.24 -3.11
CA TRP A 54 -13.25 -2.29 -3.71
C TRP A 54 -11.85 -2.90 -3.87
N LEU A 55 -11.35 -3.56 -2.81
CA LEU A 55 -10.04 -4.21 -2.78
C LEU A 55 -9.91 -5.28 -3.88
N HIS A 56 -10.93 -6.11 -4.08
CA HIS A 56 -10.92 -7.12 -5.14
C HIS A 56 -10.67 -6.47 -6.50
N HIS A 57 -11.49 -5.49 -6.87
CA HIS A 57 -11.37 -4.84 -8.15
C HIS A 57 -10.09 -3.99 -8.28
N ALA A 58 -9.60 -3.41 -7.18
CA ALA A 58 -8.32 -2.71 -7.18
C ALA A 58 -7.14 -3.67 -7.42
N LEU A 59 -7.15 -4.87 -6.83
CA LEU A 59 -6.13 -5.90 -7.08
C LEU A 59 -6.20 -6.49 -8.50
N GLU A 60 -7.38 -6.57 -9.09
CA GLU A 60 -7.55 -6.97 -10.50
C GLU A 60 -7.09 -5.88 -11.48
N ALA A 61 -7.28 -4.62 -11.13
CA ALA A 61 -6.89 -3.47 -11.95
C ALA A 61 -5.38 -3.15 -11.90
N LEU A 62 -4.62 -3.83 -11.03
CA LEU A 62 -3.17 -3.65 -10.95
C LEU A 62 -2.48 -4.36 -12.11
N GLU A 63 -1.75 -3.61 -12.92
CA GLU A 63 -0.93 -4.14 -14.04
C GLU A 63 0.40 -4.74 -13.54
N MET A 64 0.35 -5.58 -12.51
CA MET A 64 1.49 -6.32 -11.98
C MET A 64 1.07 -7.71 -11.45
N PRO A 65 1.96 -8.72 -11.49
CA PRO A 65 1.64 -10.06 -11.02
C PRO A 65 1.70 -10.12 -9.48
N VAL A 66 0.63 -9.68 -8.82
CA VAL A 66 0.54 -9.72 -7.36
C VAL A 66 0.29 -11.15 -6.89
N LEU A 67 1.21 -11.70 -6.10
CA LEU A 67 0.97 -12.89 -5.31
C LEU A 67 0.00 -12.55 -4.18
N ARG A 68 -1.16 -13.20 -4.18
CA ARG A 68 -2.26 -12.97 -3.23
C ARG A 68 -2.29 -14.11 -2.24
N ARG A 69 -2.19 -13.78 -0.96
CA ARG A 69 -2.22 -14.75 0.14
C ARG A 69 -3.21 -14.33 1.21
N LYS A 70 -3.67 -15.28 2.02
CA LYS A 70 -4.59 -15.03 3.13
C LYS A 70 -4.13 -15.75 4.39
N GLY A 71 -4.02 -15.01 5.50
CA GLY A 71 -3.60 -15.58 6.78
C GLY A 71 -2.68 -14.65 7.58
N ASP A 72 -1.91 -15.24 8.49
CA ASP A 72 -0.94 -14.50 9.31
C ASP A 72 0.20 -13.96 8.45
N SER A 73 0.40 -12.64 8.50
CA SER A 73 1.38 -11.97 7.65
C SER A 73 2.82 -12.41 7.91
N ALA A 74 3.18 -12.73 9.15
CA ALA A 74 4.55 -13.14 9.47
C ALA A 74 4.84 -14.53 8.91
N ALA A 75 3.93 -15.49 9.13
CA ALA A 75 4.06 -16.85 8.61
C ALA A 75 4.11 -16.88 7.07
N ILE A 76 3.26 -16.10 6.41
CA ILE A 76 3.23 -16.03 4.94
C ILE A 76 4.51 -15.37 4.40
N LEU A 77 5.01 -14.30 5.04
CA LEU A 77 6.28 -13.71 4.65
C LEU A 77 7.43 -14.72 4.79
N ASP A 78 7.44 -15.52 5.85
CA ASP A 78 8.44 -16.58 6.04
C ASP A 78 8.38 -17.62 4.93
N GLU A 79 7.18 -18.11 4.60
CA GLU A 79 6.99 -19.08 3.52
C GLU A 79 7.46 -18.51 2.16
N VAL A 80 7.10 -17.26 1.85
CA VAL A 80 7.50 -16.60 0.60
C VAL A 80 9.01 -16.38 0.55
N ILE A 81 9.62 -15.96 1.66
CA ILE A 81 11.07 -15.77 1.76
C ILE A 81 11.80 -17.10 1.54
N GLU A 82 11.37 -18.17 2.21
CA GLU A 82 11.96 -19.50 2.09
C GLU A 82 11.83 -20.05 0.67
N ALA A 83 10.64 -19.96 0.07
CA ALA A 83 10.37 -20.49 -1.26
C ALA A 83 11.13 -19.75 -2.37
N THR A 84 11.35 -18.45 -2.22
CA THR A 84 11.98 -17.61 -3.26
C THR A 84 13.45 -17.30 -3.00
N GLY A 85 13.96 -17.61 -1.81
CA GLY A 85 15.28 -17.20 -1.36
C GLY A 85 15.43 -15.69 -1.21
N SER A 86 14.33 -14.94 -1.08
CA SER A 86 14.37 -13.48 -0.96
C SER A 86 15.12 -13.06 0.30
N ASP A 87 16.07 -12.14 0.16
CA ASP A 87 16.82 -11.56 1.27
C ASP A 87 16.33 -10.15 1.63
N THR A 88 15.27 -9.65 0.98
CA THR A 88 14.85 -8.24 1.06
C THR A 88 13.33 -8.10 1.02
N VAL A 89 12.76 -7.39 2.01
CA VAL A 89 11.32 -7.08 2.09
C VAL A 89 11.11 -5.58 2.24
N PHE A 90 10.37 -4.97 1.31
CA PHE A 90 10.04 -3.54 1.28
C PHE A 90 8.54 -3.29 1.35
N TRP A 91 8.13 -2.21 2.02
CA TRP A 91 6.72 -1.87 2.19
C TRP A 91 6.46 -0.39 2.51
N THR A 92 5.26 0.13 2.23
CA THR A 92 4.84 1.50 2.64
C THR A 92 4.30 1.55 4.06
N ARG A 93 4.68 2.50 4.90
CA ARG A 93 4.27 2.59 6.32
C ARG A 93 2.75 2.77 6.47
N ARG A 94 2.21 2.19 7.54
CA ARG A 94 0.84 2.39 8.04
C ARG A 94 0.90 2.99 9.44
N TYR A 95 -0.16 3.68 9.86
CA TYR A 95 -0.16 4.47 11.10
C TYR A 95 -1.25 4.07 12.10
N GLU A 96 -2.08 3.09 11.75
CA GLU A 96 -3.01 2.46 12.68
C GLU A 96 -2.23 1.75 13.79
N PRO A 97 -2.68 1.79 15.06
CA PRO A 97 -1.97 1.15 16.16
C PRO A 97 -1.67 -0.34 15.94
N PHE A 98 -2.62 -1.09 15.39
CA PHE A 98 -2.42 -2.52 15.10
C PHE A 98 -1.34 -2.73 14.05
N ALA A 99 -1.35 -1.91 12.98
CA ALA A 99 -0.41 -2.00 11.87
C ALA A 99 1.00 -1.61 12.31
N ILE A 100 1.16 -0.55 13.11
CA ILE A 100 2.45 -0.18 13.70
C ILE A 100 3.00 -1.33 14.55
N GLY A 101 2.16 -1.94 15.40
CA GLY A 101 2.55 -3.07 16.24
C GLY A 101 3.01 -4.28 15.42
N GLN A 102 2.24 -4.65 14.40
CA GLN A 102 2.55 -5.74 13.46
C GLN A 102 3.84 -5.47 12.71
N ASP A 103 3.94 -4.34 12.01
CA ASP A 103 5.09 -3.95 11.21
C ASP A 103 6.37 -3.89 12.06
N ARG A 104 6.30 -3.37 13.30
CA ARG A 104 7.44 -3.33 14.23
C ARG A 104 7.94 -4.73 14.59
N LYS A 105 7.01 -5.64 14.92
CA LYS A 105 7.35 -7.02 15.29
C LYS A 105 7.99 -7.76 14.11
N ILE A 106 7.33 -7.74 12.95
CA ILE A 106 7.80 -8.39 11.72
C ILE A 106 9.17 -7.83 11.29
N LYS A 107 9.34 -6.51 11.30
CA LYS A 107 10.61 -5.87 10.95
C LYS A 107 11.76 -6.27 11.88
N ALA A 108 11.51 -6.36 13.18
CA ALA A 108 12.52 -6.74 14.15
C ALA A 108 12.95 -8.20 13.95
N ASP A 109 11.98 -9.09 13.76
CA ASP A 109 12.21 -10.51 13.55
C ASP A 109 13.00 -10.79 12.25
N LEU A 110 12.54 -10.24 11.12
CA LEU A 110 13.23 -10.39 9.83
C LEU A 110 14.67 -9.87 9.88
N LYS A 111 14.89 -8.71 10.53
CA LYS A 111 16.25 -8.17 10.69
C LYS A 111 17.15 -9.05 11.55
N ALA A 112 16.61 -9.67 12.60
CA ALA A 112 17.38 -10.60 13.44
C ALA A 112 17.87 -11.83 12.65
N ARG A 113 17.13 -12.21 11.59
CA ARG A 113 17.50 -13.28 10.64
C ARG A 113 18.37 -12.81 9.46
N GLY A 114 18.80 -11.55 9.45
CA GLY A 114 19.64 -10.99 8.39
C GLY A 114 18.89 -10.57 7.11
N ILE A 115 17.56 -10.60 7.12
CA ILE A 115 16.74 -10.10 6.00
C ILE A 115 16.77 -8.58 5.98
N ARG A 116 17.06 -7.99 4.82
CA ARG A 116 17.04 -6.55 4.62
C ARG A 116 15.60 -6.05 4.60
N VAL A 117 15.23 -5.25 5.58
CA VAL A 117 13.87 -4.67 5.66
C VAL A 117 13.90 -3.15 5.64
N ALA A 118 13.15 -2.56 4.72
CA ALA A 118 12.92 -1.11 4.65
C ALA A 118 11.43 -0.79 4.51
N SER A 119 11.03 0.30 5.16
CA SER A 119 9.66 0.79 5.19
C SER A 119 9.65 2.25 4.75
N PHE A 120 8.76 2.62 3.84
CA PHE A 120 8.78 3.88 3.09
C PHE A 120 7.56 4.76 3.38
N PRO A 121 7.63 6.09 3.20
CA PRO A 121 6.45 6.96 3.20
C PRO A 121 5.52 6.65 2.01
N GLY A 122 4.31 7.20 2.01
CA GLY A 122 3.39 7.10 0.86
C GLY A 122 1.90 7.07 1.17
N ARG A 123 1.50 7.13 2.45
CA ARG A 123 0.09 7.17 2.90
C ARG A 123 -0.37 8.55 3.36
N THR A 124 0.57 9.44 3.64
CA THR A 124 0.34 10.84 3.98
C THR A 124 1.32 11.72 3.18
N LEU A 125 0.95 12.97 2.88
CA LEU A 125 1.84 13.89 2.19
C LEU A 125 3.10 14.21 3.02
N PHE A 126 2.97 14.27 4.34
CA PHE A 126 4.07 14.37 5.29
C PHE A 126 3.88 13.31 6.37
N GLU A 127 4.97 12.73 6.84
CA GLU A 127 4.98 11.82 7.98
C GLU A 127 4.48 12.54 9.23
N PRO A 128 3.75 11.87 10.14
CA PRO A 128 3.21 12.50 11.35
C PRO A 128 4.27 13.18 12.24
N PHE A 129 5.52 12.75 12.14
CA PHE A 129 6.65 13.30 12.90
C PHE A 129 7.39 14.45 12.18
N GLU A 130 7.05 14.78 10.93
CA GLU A 130 7.64 15.90 10.18
C GLU A 130 6.93 17.24 10.50
N ILE A 131 5.61 17.22 10.71
CA ILE A 131 4.83 18.42 11.01
C ILE A 131 4.71 18.60 12.54
N ARG A 132 5.64 19.35 13.12
CA ARG A 132 5.72 19.60 14.57
C ARG A 132 5.58 21.06 14.93
N GLN A 133 5.17 21.30 16.18
CA GLN A 133 5.23 22.63 16.79
C GLN A 133 6.70 23.04 16.99
N LYS A 134 6.93 24.35 17.22
CA LYS A 134 8.28 24.89 17.50
C LYS A 134 8.97 24.24 18.71
N ASN A 135 8.19 23.76 19.68
CA ASN A 135 8.70 23.03 20.86
C ASN A 135 8.91 21.51 20.60
N GLY A 136 8.75 21.05 19.35
CA GLY A 136 8.86 19.64 18.96
C GLY A 136 7.62 18.78 19.24
N GLY A 137 6.59 19.31 19.91
CA GLY A 137 5.35 18.59 20.20
C GLY A 137 4.41 18.44 18.99
N PRO A 138 3.43 17.51 19.05
CA PRO A 138 2.40 17.40 18.01
C PRO A 138 1.40 18.56 18.09
N TYR A 139 0.77 18.88 16.96
CA TYR A 139 -0.36 19.81 16.97
C TYR A 139 -1.63 19.15 17.53
N LYS A 140 -2.40 19.91 18.32
CA LYS A 140 -3.72 19.51 18.85
C LYS A 140 -4.89 20.30 18.25
N VAL A 141 -4.61 21.31 17.43
CA VAL A 141 -5.60 22.17 16.79
C VAL A 141 -5.31 22.18 15.29
N PHE A 142 -6.36 22.02 14.46
CA PHE A 142 -6.23 21.84 13.01
C PHE A 142 -5.66 23.08 12.31
N THR A 143 -6.14 24.30 12.60
CA THR A 143 -5.70 25.51 11.90
C THR A 143 -4.18 25.76 11.95
N PRO A 144 -3.50 25.75 13.12
CA PRO A 144 -2.05 25.92 13.16
C PRO A 144 -1.29 24.73 12.56
N TYR A 145 -1.84 23.51 12.67
CA TYR A 145 -1.31 22.35 11.95
C TYR A 145 -1.34 22.57 10.43
N PHE A 146 -2.50 22.97 9.90
CA PHE A 146 -2.72 23.18 8.46
C PHE A 146 -1.78 24.26 7.90
N ARG A 147 -1.59 25.38 8.61
CA ARG A 147 -0.64 26.43 8.18
C ARG A 147 0.79 25.90 8.06
N GLN A 148 1.25 25.12 9.04
CA GLN A 148 2.58 24.52 9.01
C GLN A 148 2.69 23.45 7.91
N TRP A 149 1.68 22.60 7.78
CA TRP A 149 1.57 21.57 6.74
C TRP A 149 1.61 22.18 5.34
N GLN A 150 0.86 23.28 5.12
CA GLN A 150 0.78 23.97 3.84
C GLN A 150 2.12 24.57 3.40
N SER A 151 2.93 25.07 4.34
CA SER A 151 4.27 25.60 4.00
C SER A 151 5.22 24.56 3.43
N GLY A 152 4.96 23.26 3.63
CA GLY A 152 5.78 22.18 3.09
C GLY A 152 5.44 21.78 1.66
N LEU A 153 4.28 22.20 1.12
CA LEU A 153 3.76 21.67 -0.14
C LEU A 153 4.70 21.86 -1.34
N GLY A 154 5.45 22.97 -1.38
CA GLY A 154 6.40 23.24 -2.46
C GLY A 154 7.60 22.30 -2.52
N HIS A 155 7.80 21.44 -1.51
CA HIS A 155 8.88 20.46 -1.46
C HIS A 155 8.43 19.05 -1.86
N LEU A 156 7.13 18.84 -2.11
CA LEU A 156 6.63 17.54 -2.50
C LEU A 156 7.02 17.24 -3.96
N VAL A 157 7.50 16.03 -4.17
CA VAL A 157 7.87 15.51 -5.49
C VAL A 157 7.21 14.16 -5.65
N CYS A 158 6.41 14.01 -6.70
CA CYS A 158 5.86 12.71 -7.08
C CYS A 158 6.95 11.90 -7.78
N LEU A 159 7.17 10.66 -7.33
CA LEU A 159 8.07 9.76 -8.05
C LEU A 159 7.42 9.27 -9.35
N PRO A 160 8.19 9.20 -10.45
CA PRO A 160 7.68 8.60 -11.67
C PRO A 160 7.39 7.11 -11.46
N GLN A 161 6.47 6.58 -12.25
CA GLN A 161 6.29 5.14 -12.37
C GLN A 161 7.58 4.52 -12.95
N PRO A 162 8.12 3.44 -12.38
CA PRO A 162 9.34 2.82 -12.90
C PRO A 162 9.10 2.15 -14.27
N ASP A 163 9.94 2.49 -15.26
CA ASP A 163 9.77 2.14 -16.69
C ASP A 163 9.90 0.63 -17.02
N ALA A 164 10.62 -0.15 -16.20
CA ALA A 164 10.82 -1.58 -16.45
C ALA A 164 10.99 -2.35 -15.13
N THR A 165 9.91 -2.99 -14.68
CA THR A 165 10.01 -3.89 -13.52
C THR A 165 10.21 -5.32 -14.00
N ARG A 166 11.32 -5.93 -13.60
CA ARG A 166 11.50 -7.38 -13.74
C ARG A 166 10.67 -8.04 -12.67
N TRP A 167 9.50 -8.58 -13.01
CA TRP A 167 8.70 -9.33 -12.04
C TRP A 167 9.33 -10.70 -11.77
N SER A 168 9.22 -11.16 -10.53
CA SER A 168 9.68 -12.50 -10.14
C SER A 168 8.76 -13.57 -10.72
N ASP A 169 9.33 -14.57 -11.38
CA ASP A 169 8.65 -15.83 -11.68
C ASP A 169 8.83 -16.78 -10.48
N HIS A 170 7.94 -16.66 -9.49
CA HIS A 170 8.07 -17.33 -8.21
C HIS A 170 7.45 -18.73 -8.17
N GLY A 171 6.64 -19.12 -9.15
CA GLY A 171 5.94 -20.40 -9.18
C GLY A 171 4.92 -20.65 -8.04
N LEU A 172 4.79 -19.74 -7.08
CA LEU A 172 3.79 -19.79 -6.00
C LEU A 172 2.38 -19.51 -6.52
N ASP A 173 1.42 -20.30 -6.03
CA ASP A 173 0.00 -20.16 -6.34
C ASP A 173 -0.67 -19.04 -5.53
N ASN A 174 -1.71 -18.45 -6.13
CA ASN A 174 -2.55 -17.45 -5.47
C ASN A 174 -3.64 -18.12 -4.62
N ASP A 175 -3.88 -17.56 -3.43
CA ASP A 175 -5.07 -17.88 -2.64
C ASP A 175 -6.32 -17.19 -3.22
N ASP A 176 -7.46 -17.87 -3.13
CA ASP A 176 -8.77 -17.25 -3.31
C ASP A 176 -9.14 -16.44 -2.06
N LEU A 177 -9.06 -15.11 -2.18
CA LEU A 177 -9.33 -14.19 -1.08
C LEU A 177 -10.82 -14.12 -0.69
N ARG A 178 -11.75 -14.54 -1.56
CA ARG A 178 -13.21 -14.49 -1.35
C ARG A 178 -13.72 -13.13 -0.88
N LEU A 179 -13.36 -12.09 -1.63
CA LEU A 179 -13.63 -10.69 -1.27
C LEU A 179 -15.00 -10.18 -1.75
N LEU A 180 -15.58 -10.81 -2.77
CA LEU A 180 -16.85 -10.38 -3.36
C LEU A 180 -18.06 -10.94 -2.60
N PRO A 181 -19.16 -10.17 -2.50
CA PRO A 181 -20.42 -10.70 -2.01
C PRO A 181 -21.03 -11.68 -3.02
N THR A 182 -21.74 -12.70 -2.53
CA THR A 182 -22.31 -13.76 -3.38
C THR A 182 -23.83 -13.85 -3.23
N ALA A 183 -24.33 -14.12 -2.02
CA ALA A 183 -25.76 -14.37 -1.79
C ALA A 183 -26.27 -13.61 -0.53
N PRO A 184 -26.96 -12.45 -0.68
CA PRO A 184 -27.19 -11.73 -1.93
C PRO A 184 -25.95 -10.97 -2.40
N ASP A 185 -25.78 -10.84 -3.71
CA ASP A 185 -24.85 -9.88 -4.31
C ASP A 185 -25.42 -8.46 -4.20
N TRP A 186 -25.11 -7.80 -3.08
CA TRP A 186 -25.58 -6.45 -2.78
C TRP A 186 -24.77 -5.35 -3.48
N ALA A 187 -23.72 -5.68 -4.24
CA ALA A 187 -22.78 -4.69 -4.79
C ALA A 187 -23.24 -4.04 -6.12
N GLY A 188 -24.52 -4.18 -6.49
CA GLY A 188 -25.10 -3.62 -7.73
C GLY A 188 -24.81 -2.13 -7.93
N GLY A 189 -25.28 -1.29 -7.00
CA GLY A 189 -25.06 0.16 -7.07
C GLY A 189 -23.60 0.56 -6.99
N LEU A 190 -22.74 -0.25 -6.34
CA LEU A 190 -21.29 0.02 -6.34
C LEU A 190 -20.68 -0.21 -7.72
N ARG A 191 -21.06 -1.29 -8.41
CA ARG A 191 -20.62 -1.57 -9.78
C ARG A 191 -21.09 -0.51 -10.79
N GLU A 192 -22.26 0.08 -10.56
CA GLU A 192 -22.77 1.17 -11.41
C GLU A 192 -22.00 2.48 -11.17
N THR A 193 -21.66 2.78 -9.92
CA THR A 193 -21.11 4.09 -9.52
C THR A 193 -19.58 4.16 -9.57
N TRP A 194 -18.89 3.07 -9.23
CA TRP A 194 -17.46 3.12 -8.94
C TRP A 194 -16.63 2.24 -9.88
N ARG A 195 -15.40 2.66 -10.10
CA ARG A 195 -14.36 1.91 -10.81
C ARG A 195 -13.11 1.89 -9.92
N PRO A 196 -12.87 0.82 -9.16
CA PRO A 196 -11.65 0.69 -8.35
C PRO A 196 -10.40 0.51 -9.23
N GLY A 197 -9.27 1.07 -8.80
CA GLY A 197 -7.97 0.95 -9.50
C GLY A 197 -7.26 2.29 -9.71
N GLU A 198 -5.95 2.25 -9.96
CA GLU A 198 -5.11 3.44 -10.12
C GLU A 198 -5.53 4.29 -11.34
N THR A 199 -5.73 3.67 -12.51
CA THR A 199 -6.16 4.38 -13.73
C THR A 199 -7.47 5.12 -13.53
N ALA A 200 -8.44 4.50 -12.87
CA ALA A 200 -9.73 5.13 -12.58
C ALA A 200 -9.60 6.26 -11.54
N ALA A 201 -8.71 6.10 -10.55
CA ALA A 201 -8.41 7.16 -9.59
C ALA A 201 -7.77 8.38 -10.27
N GLN A 202 -6.83 8.17 -11.19
CA GLN A 202 -6.21 9.24 -11.99
C GLN A 202 -7.25 9.94 -12.87
N ALA A 203 -8.09 9.18 -13.58
CA ALA A 203 -9.17 9.75 -14.39
C ALA A 203 -10.16 10.59 -13.57
N ALA A 204 -10.54 10.12 -12.38
CA ALA A 204 -11.41 10.84 -11.46
C ALA A 204 -10.76 12.14 -10.96
N LEU A 205 -9.45 12.13 -10.68
CA LEU A 205 -8.69 13.32 -10.31
C LEU A 205 -8.65 14.34 -11.46
N THR A 206 -8.32 13.90 -12.68
CA THR A 206 -8.29 14.78 -13.86
C THR A 206 -9.65 15.42 -14.10
N ALA A 207 -10.73 14.63 -14.14
CA ALA A 207 -12.08 15.18 -14.30
C ALA A 207 -12.48 16.14 -13.17
N PHE A 208 -12.04 15.89 -11.93
CA PHE A 208 -12.28 16.82 -10.85
C PHE A 208 -11.54 18.16 -11.05
N ILE A 209 -10.26 18.12 -11.42
CA ILE A 209 -9.44 19.31 -11.68
C ILE A 209 -10.04 20.12 -12.83
N ASP A 210 -10.39 19.47 -13.92
CA ASP A 210 -10.85 20.13 -15.15
C ASP A 210 -12.26 20.73 -15.00
N ASP A 211 -13.17 20.02 -14.34
CA ASP A 211 -14.59 20.37 -14.37
C ASP A 211 -15.14 20.98 -13.06
N ARG A 212 -14.58 20.62 -11.90
CA ARG A 212 -15.23 20.86 -10.59
C ARG A 212 -14.38 21.61 -9.58
N MET A 213 -13.06 21.63 -9.74
CA MET A 213 -12.15 22.22 -8.75
C MET A 213 -12.37 23.72 -8.53
N SER A 214 -12.73 24.46 -9.59
CA SER A 214 -12.95 25.91 -9.53
C SER A 214 -14.12 26.33 -8.64
N ALA A 215 -15.12 25.46 -8.47
CA ALA A 215 -16.33 25.70 -7.68
C ALA A 215 -16.41 24.82 -6.42
N TYR A 216 -15.33 24.13 -6.03
CA TYR A 216 -15.38 23.16 -4.93
C TYR A 216 -15.72 23.76 -3.55
N ALA A 217 -15.41 25.05 -3.35
CA ALA A 217 -15.65 25.71 -2.07
C ALA A 217 -17.10 26.18 -1.87
N ASP A 218 -17.86 26.28 -2.96
CA ASP A 218 -19.28 26.70 -2.97
C ASP A 218 -20.22 25.50 -2.74
#